data_AF-A0A5J4Q9D6-F1
#
_entry.id   AF-A0A5J4Q9D6-F1
#
_cell.length_a   1.000
_cell.length_b   1.000
_cell.length_c   1.000
_cell.angle_alpha   90.00
_cell.angle_beta   90.00
_cell.angle_gamma   90.00
#
_symmetry.space_group_name_H-M   'P 1'
#
loop_
_entity.id
_entity.type
_entity.pdbx_description
1 polymer ?
#
loop_
_entity_poly.entity_id
_entity_poly.type
_entity_poly.pdbx_seq_one_letter_code
_entity_poly.pdbx_strand_id
1 'polypeptide(L)'
;DRLCGRQKEQRGIMGEEKFWEELKVEIKEGIVRERSFEDIFHFNPSYMVPNAGNKWRKILDCRRLNGSTAKQHFQMEDVMTVTKTIKQRDYATQLDLEKAYHHLKVSEDLQRYMGFNFRGKAY
;
A
#
# COMPACT_ATOMS: atom_id res chain seq x y z
N ASP A 1 -31.58 -11.38 10.42
CA ASP A 1 -30.35 -12.07 9.95
C ASP A 1 -30.10 -12.22 8.45
N ARG A 2 -31.08 -12.30 7.54
CA ARG A 2 -30.81 -12.40 6.08
C ARG A 2 -30.27 -11.11 5.42
N LEU A 3 -30.59 -9.94 5.97
CA LEU A 3 -30.15 -8.63 5.45
C LEU A 3 -28.66 -8.35 5.72
N CYS A 4 -28.12 -8.81 6.86
CA CYS A 4 -26.70 -8.67 7.20
C CYS A 4 -25.81 -9.52 6.29
N GLY A 5 -26.27 -10.73 5.92
CA GLY A 5 -25.58 -11.60 4.96
C GLY A 5 -25.41 -10.96 3.58
N ARG A 6 -26.50 -10.45 3.00
CA ARG A 6 -26.48 -9.77 1.69
C ARG A 6 -25.58 -8.52 1.68
N GLN A 7 -25.58 -7.74 2.75
CA GLN A 7 -24.72 -6.56 2.85
C GLN A 7 -23.23 -6.92 2.92
N LYS A 8 -22.87 -8.02 3.61
CA LYS A 8 -21.48 -8.50 3.66
C LYS A 8 -21.02 -9.04 2.31
N GLU A 9 -21.87 -9.79 1.62
CA GLU A 9 -21.61 -10.34 0.29
C GLU A 9 -21.44 -9.24 -0.77
N GLN A 10 -22.35 -8.25 -0.79
CA GLN A 10 -22.24 -7.08 -1.67
C GLN A 10 -20.99 -6.24 -1.41
N ARG A 11 -20.61 -6.07 -0.13
CA ARG A 11 -19.35 -5.39 0.23
C ARG A 11 -18.12 -6.20 -0.20
N GLY A 12 -18.18 -7.53 -0.15
CA GLY A 12 -17.12 -8.42 -0.64
C GLY A 12 -16.92 -8.26 -2.14
N ILE A 13 -18.00 -8.35 -2.92
CA ILE A 13 -17.98 -8.18 -4.38
C ILE A 13 -17.43 -6.79 -4.77
N MET A 14 -17.93 -5.73 -4.13
CA MET A 14 -17.47 -4.37 -4.38
C MET A 14 -15.98 -4.18 -4.03
N GLY A 15 -15.52 -4.81 -2.94
CA GLY A 15 -14.11 -4.78 -2.54
C GLY A 15 -13.20 -5.45 -3.58
N GLU A 16 -13.62 -6.58 -4.15
CA GLU A 16 -12.85 -7.29 -5.17
C GLU A 16 -12.78 -6.51 -6.50
N GLU A 17 -13.89 -5.90 -6.93
CA GLU A 17 -13.91 -5.04 -8.12
C GLU A 17 -12.98 -3.83 -7.94
N LYS A 18 -13.06 -3.16 -6.78
CA LYS A 18 -12.18 -2.02 -6.45
C LYS A 18 -10.71 -2.43 -6.39
N PHE A 19 -10.42 -3.62 -5.88
CA PHE A 19 -9.07 -4.17 -5.90
C PHE A 19 -8.55 -4.34 -7.32
N TRP A 20 -9.38 -4.91 -8.20
CA TRP A 20 -9.00 -5.12 -9.60
C TRP A 20 -8.81 -3.80 -10.36
N GLU A 21 -9.62 -2.78 -10.08
CA GLU A 21 -9.44 -1.44 -10.64
C GLU A 21 -8.08 -0.83 -10.26
N GLU A 22 -7.72 -0.85 -8.97
CA GLU A 22 -6.43 -0.32 -8.50
C GLU A 22 -5.25 -1.15 -9.04
N LEU A 23 -5.35 -2.48 -9.01
CA LEU A 23 -4.29 -3.37 -9.49
C LEU A 23 -3.96 -3.13 -10.98
N LYS A 24 -4.97 -2.87 -11.82
CA LYS A 24 -4.73 -2.52 -13.23
C LYS A 24 -3.90 -1.23 -13.38
N VAL A 25 -4.15 -0.23 -12.53
CA VAL A 25 -3.38 1.02 -12.52
C VAL A 25 -1.94 0.73 -12.10
N GLU A 26 -1.76 -0.01 -11.00
CA GLU A 26 -0.42 -0.38 -10.49
C GLU A 26 0.41 -1.17 -11.51
N ILE A 27 -0.21 -2.10 -12.24
CA ILE A 27 0.45 -2.85 -13.31
C ILE A 27 0.85 -1.93 -14.46
N LYS A 28 -0.06 -1.04 -14.88
CA LYS A 28 0.20 -0.06 -15.96
C LYS A 28 1.34 0.89 -15.59
N GLU A 29 1.41 1.32 -14.33
CA GLU A 29 2.45 2.20 -13.80
C GLU A 29 3.75 1.45 -13.47
N GLY A 30 3.78 0.12 -13.58
CA GLY A 30 4.95 -0.71 -13.33
C GLY A 30 5.30 -0.86 -11.85
N ILE A 31 4.38 -0.50 -10.95
CA ILE A 31 4.49 -0.65 -9.49
C ILE A 31 4.38 -2.13 -9.11
N VAL A 32 3.45 -2.84 -9.74
CA VAL A 32 3.20 -4.28 -9.54
C VAL A 32 3.41 -5.02 -10.85
N ARG A 33 3.86 -6.28 -10.77
CA ARG A 33 4.07 -7.14 -11.94
C ARG A 33 3.53 -8.52 -11.63
N GLU A 34 2.87 -9.14 -12.59
CA GLU A 34 2.54 -10.56 -12.48
C GLU A 34 3.83 -11.40 -12.46
N ARG A 35 3.87 -12.42 -11.61
CA ARG A 35 5.01 -13.34 -11.45
C ARG A 35 4.52 -14.79 -11.43
N SER A 36 5.44 -15.72 -11.60
CA SER A 36 5.15 -17.13 -11.34
C SER A 36 4.97 -17.35 -9.82
N PHE A 37 4.24 -18.39 -9.43
CA PHE A 37 4.09 -18.71 -8.00
C PHE A 37 5.43 -19.12 -7.38
N GLU A 38 6.33 -19.69 -8.18
CA GLU A 38 7.66 -20.14 -7.81
C GLU A 38 8.62 -18.96 -7.51
N ASP A 39 8.38 -17.79 -8.11
CA ASP A 39 9.16 -16.57 -7.87
C ASP A 39 8.81 -15.88 -6.54
N ILE A 40 7.68 -16.22 -5.93
CA ILE A 40 7.19 -15.59 -4.70
C ILE A 40 7.55 -16.46 -3.50
N PHE A 41 8.36 -15.91 -2.60
CA PHE A 41 8.73 -16.57 -1.36
C PHE A 41 7.67 -16.39 -0.26
N HIS A 42 6.99 -15.25 -0.25
CA HIS A 42 5.97 -14.95 0.75
C HIS A 42 4.77 -14.24 0.14
N PHE A 43 3.59 -14.82 0.38
CA PHE A 43 2.30 -14.21 0.05
C PHE A 43 1.73 -13.47 1.26
N ASN A 44 1.61 -12.16 1.15
CA ASN A 44 0.95 -11.30 2.12
C ASN A 44 -0.55 -11.20 1.78
N PRO A 45 -1.45 -11.19 2.78
CA PRO A 45 -2.84 -10.86 2.54
C PRO A 45 -2.97 -9.50 1.87
N SER A 46 -3.77 -9.40 0.82
CA SER A 46 -4.04 -8.13 0.15
C SER A 46 -5.54 -7.94 -0.01
N TYR A 47 -6.05 -6.78 0.38
CA TYR A 47 -7.49 -6.50 0.41
C TYR A 47 -7.80 -5.00 0.37
N MET A 48 -9.05 -4.67 0.07
CA MET A 48 -9.53 -3.28 0.06
C MET A 48 -10.20 -2.92 1.39
N VAL A 49 -9.92 -1.71 1.87
CA VAL A 49 -10.66 -1.10 2.99
C VAL A 49 -11.28 0.23 2.54
N PRO A 50 -12.48 0.58 3.03
CA PRO A 50 -13.04 1.91 2.84
C PRO A 50 -12.14 2.98 3.47
N ASN A 51 -12.03 4.12 2.82
CA ASN A 51 -11.36 5.32 3.31
C ASN A 51 -12.35 6.50 3.32
N ALA A 52 -11.97 7.62 3.92
CA ALA A 52 -12.78 8.83 3.94
C ALA A 52 -13.16 9.28 2.51
N GLY A 53 -14.40 9.80 2.37
CA GLY A 53 -14.89 10.36 1.11
C GLY A 53 -15.20 9.33 0.01
N ASN A 54 -15.71 8.14 0.37
CA ASN A 54 -16.03 7.05 -0.55
C ASN A 54 -14.84 6.53 -1.38
N LYS A 55 -13.62 6.85 -0.96
CA LYS A 55 -12.39 6.29 -1.54
C LYS A 55 -12.16 4.90 -0.97
N TRP A 56 -11.39 4.10 -1.69
CA TRP A 56 -10.93 2.79 -1.23
C TRP A 56 -9.41 2.80 -1.14
N ARG A 57 -8.87 2.06 -0.16
CA ARG A 57 -7.43 1.88 0.01
C ARG A 57 -7.12 0.41 -0.11
N LYS A 58 -6.20 0.07 -1.03
CA LYS A 58 -5.59 -1.24 -1.08
C LYS A 58 -4.59 -1.39 0.06
N ILE A 59 -4.69 -2.50 0.77
CA ILE A 59 -3.81 -2.87 1.88
C ILE A 59 -3.04 -4.11 1.46
N LEU A 60 -1.72 -4.06 1.62
CA LEU A 60 -0.86 -5.24 1.66
C LEU A 60 -0.46 -5.45 3.13
N ASP A 61 -0.92 -6.54 3.73
CA ASP A 61 -0.69 -6.81 5.15
C ASP A 61 0.69 -7.43 5.36
N CYS A 62 1.70 -6.57 5.49
CA CYS A 62 3.08 -6.96 5.73
C CYS A 62 3.42 -7.13 7.22
N ARG A 63 2.45 -7.31 8.13
CA ARG A 63 2.74 -7.41 9.59
C ARG A 63 3.76 -8.51 9.91
N ARG A 64 3.64 -9.67 9.25
CA ARG A 64 4.57 -10.78 9.43
C ARG A 64 5.96 -10.44 8.88
N LEU A 65 6.02 -9.85 7.68
CA LEU A 65 7.26 -9.41 7.07
C LEU A 65 7.99 -8.38 7.94
N ASN A 66 7.26 -7.37 8.45
CA ASN A 66 7.78 -6.33 9.33
C ASN A 66 8.39 -6.89 10.62
N GLY A 67 7.86 -8.01 11.14
CA GLY A 67 8.43 -8.69 12.31
C GLY A 67 9.77 -9.39 12.05
N SER A 68 10.03 -9.75 10.78
CA SER A 68 11.26 -10.43 10.36
C SER A 68 12.32 -9.46 9.81
N THR A 69 11.97 -8.20 9.56
CA THR A 69 12.88 -7.20 9.00
C THR A 69 13.73 -6.56 10.09
N ALA A 70 15.04 -6.45 9.84
CA ALA A 70 15.94 -5.72 10.72
C ALA A 70 15.57 -4.23 10.77
N LYS A 71 15.49 -3.66 11.99
CA LYS A 71 15.21 -2.24 12.18
C LYS A 71 16.45 -1.43 11.81
N GLN A 72 16.38 -0.69 10.71
CA GLN A 72 17.40 0.29 10.36
C GLN A 72 17.15 1.59 11.11
N HIS A 73 18.17 2.13 11.78
CA HIS A 73 18.07 3.46 12.36
C HIS A 73 18.01 4.51 11.24
N PHE A 74 16.95 5.30 11.23
CA PHE A 74 16.78 6.44 10.35
C PHE A 74 16.47 7.67 11.19
N GLN A 75 17.29 8.70 11.09
CA GLN A 75 17.06 9.96 11.79
C GLN A 75 16.21 10.87 10.91
N MET A 76 14.98 11.14 11.34
CA MET A 76 14.19 12.24 10.80
C MET A 76 14.39 13.49 11.63
N GLU A 77 14.55 14.63 10.95
CA GLU A 77 14.44 15.95 11.58
C GLU A 77 13.07 16.07 12.25
N ASP A 78 13.06 16.53 13.51
CA ASP A 78 11.83 16.71 14.26
C ASP A 78 11.13 18.00 13.81
N VAL A 79 9.80 18.02 13.86
CA VAL A 79 8.98 19.17 13.45
C VAL A 79 9.37 20.45 14.21
N MET A 80 9.72 20.35 15.49
CA MET A 80 10.20 21.47 16.31
C MET A 80 11.55 21.99 15.82
N THR A 81 12.47 21.11 15.44
CA THR A 81 13.76 21.49 14.85
C THR A 81 13.55 22.23 13.54
N VAL A 82 12.67 21.73 12.66
CA VAL A 82 12.29 22.43 11.42
C VAL A 82 11.66 23.80 11.73
N THR A 83 10.71 23.87 12.68
CA THR A 83 10.02 25.11 13.04
C THR A 83 10.96 26.19 13.56
N LYS A 84 12.02 25.81 14.29
CA LYS A 84 13.05 26.76 14.78
C LYS A 84 13.84 27.43 13.65
N THR A 85 13.80 26.88 12.43
CA THR A 85 14.47 27.50 11.27
C THR A 85 13.64 28.59 10.61
N ILE A 86 12.31 28.61 10.86
CA ILE A 86 11.37 29.57 10.28
C ILE A 86 11.47 30.91 11.00
N LYS A 87 11.61 32.00 10.23
CA LYS A 87 11.69 33.37 10.74
C LYS A 87 10.39 34.12 10.53
N GLN A 88 10.22 35.19 11.31
CA GLN A 88 9.12 36.12 11.08
C GLN A 88 9.23 36.72 9.67
N ARG A 89 8.10 36.73 8.95
CA ARG A 89 7.97 37.16 7.53
C ARG A 89 8.41 36.12 6.48
N ASP A 90 8.76 34.91 6.88
CA ASP A 90 8.90 33.82 5.91
C ASP A 90 7.53 33.42 5.32
N TYR A 91 7.54 32.98 4.07
CA TYR A 91 6.40 32.35 3.42
C TYR A 91 6.57 30.84 3.45
N ALA A 92 5.50 30.11 3.77
CA ALA A 92 5.48 28.66 3.78
C ALA A 92 4.45 28.12 2.78
N THR A 93 4.76 26.97 2.20
CA THR A 93 3.82 26.17 1.41
C THR A 93 3.93 24.71 1.84
N GLN A 94 2.82 23.97 1.73
CA GLN A 94 2.77 22.55 2.01
C GLN A 94 2.68 21.79 0.70
N LEU A 95 3.61 20.85 0.50
CA LEU A 95 3.57 19.90 -0.60
C LEU A 95 3.33 18.51 -0.03
N ASP A 96 2.24 17.89 -0.44
CA ASP A 96 1.96 16.48 -0.15
C ASP A 96 2.27 15.64 -1.38
N LEU A 97 3.13 14.63 -1.22
CA LEU A 97 3.52 13.74 -2.32
C LEU A 97 2.52 12.59 -2.39
N GLU A 98 1.60 12.67 -3.36
CA GLU A 98 0.64 11.60 -3.61
C GLU A 98 1.36 10.30 -3.98
N LYS A 99 1.01 9.20 -3.30
CA LYS A 99 1.59 7.86 -3.53
C LYS A 99 3.13 7.83 -3.48
N ALA A 100 3.75 8.64 -2.62
CA ALA A 100 5.21 8.81 -2.53
C ALA A 100 6.02 7.48 -2.54
N TYR A 101 5.53 6.45 -1.84
CA TYR A 101 6.20 5.15 -1.78
C TYR A 101 6.27 4.43 -3.13
N HIS A 102 5.33 4.67 -4.04
CA HIS A 102 5.33 4.05 -5.37
C HIS A 102 6.46 4.56 -6.26
N HIS A 103 7.06 5.72 -5.93
CA HIS A 103 8.23 6.24 -6.63
C HIS A 103 9.53 5.53 -6.23
N LEU A 104 9.54 4.81 -5.09
CA LEU A 104 10.70 4.09 -4.61
C LEU A 104 10.66 2.64 -5.09
N LYS A 105 11.68 2.24 -5.86
CA LYS A 105 11.82 0.85 -6.29
C LYS A 105 12.27 -0.02 -5.12
N VAL A 106 11.54 -1.11 -4.88
CA VAL A 106 11.99 -2.18 -4.00
C VAL A 106 13.10 -2.95 -4.71
N SER A 107 14.18 -3.30 -4.01
CA SER A 107 15.26 -4.12 -4.56
C SER A 107 14.71 -5.46 -5.08
N GLU A 108 15.23 -5.96 -6.19
CA GLU A 108 14.76 -7.20 -6.83
C GLU A 108 14.76 -8.39 -5.87
N ASP A 109 15.77 -8.48 -5.00
CA ASP A 109 15.87 -9.55 -3.99
C ASP A 109 14.77 -9.53 -2.94
N LEU A 110 14.25 -8.34 -2.61
CA LEU A 110 13.21 -8.18 -1.59
C LEU A 110 11.80 -8.27 -2.17
N GLN A 111 11.63 -8.06 -3.48
CA GLN A 111 10.32 -8.13 -4.15
C GLN A 111 9.65 -9.49 -3.93
N ARG A 112 10.41 -10.59 -3.89
CA ARG A 112 9.90 -11.96 -3.64
C ARG A 112 9.19 -12.13 -2.30
N TYR A 113 9.38 -11.22 -1.33
CA TYR A 113 8.72 -11.24 -0.02
C TYR A 113 7.46 -10.35 0.05
N MET A 114 7.24 -9.51 -0.95
CA MET A 114 6.12 -8.57 -1.03
C MET A 114 4.94 -9.11 -1.85
N GLY A 115 4.97 -10.39 -2.22
CA GLY A 115 3.99 -10.96 -3.13
C GLY A 115 2.59 -11.06 -2.53
N PHE A 116 1.58 -11.13 -3.40
CA PHE A 116 0.19 -11.40 -3.04
C PHE A 116 -0.51 -12.19 -4.15
N ASN A 117 -1.59 -12.89 -3.81
CA ASN A 117 -2.40 -13.62 -4.78
C ASN A 117 -3.70 -12.85 -5.05
N PHE A 118 -4.04 -12.69 -6.32
CA PHE A 118 -5.33 -12.18 -6.72
C PHE A 118 -5.86 -12.96 -7.93
N ARG A 119 -7.09 -13.50 -7.82
CA ARG A 119 -7.76 -14.27 -8.89
C ARG A 119 -6.91 -15.42 -9.45
N GLY A 120 -6.21 -16.13 -8.57
CA GLY A 120 -5.40 -17.29 -8.96
C GLY A 120 -4.08 -16.93 -9.66
N LYS A 121 -3.67 -15.66 -9.60
CA LYS A 121 -2.40 -15.17 -10.14
C LYS A 121 -1.54 -14.60 -9.03
N ALA A 122 -0.23 -14.77 -9.14
CA ALA A 122 0.75 -14.19 -8.25
C ALA A 122 1.24 -12.84 -8.79
N TYR A 123 1.37 -11.88 -7.88
CA TYR A 123 1.84 -10.52 -8.14
C TYR A 123 2.85 -10.11 -7.06
#